data_AF-A0A7X5IBA3-F1
#
_entry.id   AF-A0A7X5IBA3-F1
#
_cell.length_a   1.000
_cell.length_b   1.000
_cell.length_c   1.000
_cell.angle_alpha   90.00
_cell.angle_beta   90.00
_cell.angle_gamma   90.00
#
_symmetry.space_group_name_H-M   'P 1'
#
loop_
_entity.id
_entity.type
_entity.pdbx_description
1 polymer ?
#
loop_
_entity_poly.entity_id
_entity_poly.type
_entity_poly.pdbx_seq_one_letter_code
_entity_poly.pdbx_strand_id
1 'polypeptide(L)'
;MTTTLVWDLRDDATRTALLTQTFAMLDDMTAREVREACVVAGVPAGHCHDIAEVYAAIDGLEVPEEVREDMRAVYGILAEAEAAAHGVPVDKTHFHEVGNGAAIANALLVCLAVRATGAQAVEATAVQCGEGFVDCAHGRLPLPAPATRAIIDRGLPVCEYRREGELLTPTSAALILHFVDRWA
;
A
#
# COMPACT_ATOMS: atom_id res chain seq x y z
N MET A 1 5.01 -24.34 -14.44
CA MET A 1 5.83 -23.18 -14.05
C MET A 1 4.99 -22.37 -13.08
N THR A 2 5.49 -22.06 -11.90
CA THR A 2 4.80 -21.18 -10.95
C THR A 2 4.91 -19.74 -11.45
N THR A 3 3.77 -19.05 -11.59
CA THR A 3 3.75 -17.63 -11.95
C THR A 3 4.26 -16.80 -10.78
N THR A 4 5.20 -15.89 -11.03
CA THR A 4 5.75 -14.96 -10.05
C THR A 4 5.48 -13.54 -10.53
N LEU A 5 4.94 -12.69 -9.65
CA LEU A 5 4.86 -11.24 -9.89
C LEU A 5 6.20 -10.61 -9.47
N VAL A 6 6.78 -9.79 -10.34
CA VAL A 6 8.04 -9.11 -10.04
C VAL A 6 7.79 -7.60 -10.01
N TRP A 7 8.17 -6.97 -8.90
CA TRP A 7 8.19 -5.52 -8.75
C TRP A 7 9.63 -5.01 -8.75
N ASP A 8 10.00 -4.28 -9.81
CA ASP A 8 11.21 -3.48 -9.84
C ASP A 8 10.94 -2.10 -9.24
N LEU A 9 11.49 -1.86 -8.05
CA LEU A 9 11.19 -0.72 -7.19
C LEU A 9 12.38 0.25 -7.06
N ARG A 10 13.43 0.07 -7.87
CA ARG A 10 14.70 0.83 -7.80
C ARG A 10 14.59 2.29 -8.24
N ASP A 11 13.56 2.60 -9.02
CA ASP A 11 13.32 3.93 -9.57
C ASP A 11 12.06 4.59 -9.02
N ASP A 12 11.00 3.82 -8.80
CA ASP A 12 9.71 4.30 -8.31
C ASP A 12 9.01 3.14 -7.56
N ALA A 13 8.69 3.36 -6.29
CA ALA A 13 7.96 2.42 -5.43
C ALA A 13 6.58 2.96 -5.01
N THR A 14 6.03 3.89 -5.79
CA THR A 14 4.68 4.42 -5.58
C THR A 14 3.63 3.40 -5.98
N ARG A 15 2.41 3.59 -5.47
CA ARG A 15 1.20 2.87 -5.92
C ARG A 15 1.09 2.81 -7.45
N THR A 16 1.39 3.89 -8.16
CA THR A 16 1.28 3.93 -9.62
C THR A 16 2.26 2.93 -10.26
N ALA A 17 3.49 2.85 -9.76
CA ALA A 17 4.47 1.85 -10.19
C ALA A 17 4.00 0.42 -9.88
N LEU A 18 3.51 0.16 -8.65
CA LEU A 18 2.99 -1.16 -8.27
C LEU A 18 1.85 -1.61 -9.19
N LEU A 19 0.87 -0.75 -9.41
CA LEU A 19 -0.26 -1.06 -10.30
C LEU A 19 0.19 -1.24 -11.74
N THR A 20 1.08 -0.39 -12.25
CA THR A 20 1.57 -0.48 -13.63
C THR A 20 2.22 -1.83 -13.90
N GLN A 21 3.12 -2.26 -13.00
CA GLN A 21 3.82 -3.54 -13.13
C GLN A 21 2.88 -4.74 -12.92
N THR A 22 1.94 -4.64 -11.99
CA THR A 22 0.96 -5.70 -11.73
C THR A 22 -0.02 -5.87 -12.91
N PHE A 23 -0.57 -4.77 -13.43
CA PHE A 23 -1.49 -4.80 -14.56
C PHE A 23 -0.82 -5.24 -15.86
N ALA A 24 0.49 -5.06 -16.02
CA ALA A 24 1.22 -5.57 -17.18
C ALA A 24 1.22 -7.10 -17.29
N MET A 25 0.87 -7.82 -16.21
CA MET A 25 0.70 -9.28 -16.22
C MET A 25 -0.72 -9.73 -16.58
N LEU A 26 -1.69 -8.81 -16.60
CA LEU A 26 -3.09 -9.12 -16.85
C LEU A 26 -3.44 -8.86 -18.32
N ASP A 27 -4.30 -9.69 -18.89
CA ASP A 27 -4.95 -9.36 -20.16
C ASP A 27 -5.97 -8.22 -19.97
N ASP A 28 -6.37 -7.57 -21.06
CA ASP A 28 -7.26 -6.41 -21.04
C ASP A 28 -8.62 -6.69 -20.39
N MET A 29 -9.15 -7.91 -20.55
CA MET A 29 -10.44 -8.30 -19.98
C MET A 29 -10.33 -8.44 -18.47
N THR A 30 -9.34 -9.21 -17.99
CA THR A 30 -9.06 -9.36 -16.56
C THR A 30 -8.73 -8.02 -15.90
N ALA A 31 -7.93 -7.17 -16.57
CA ALA A 31 -7.59 -5.84 -16.07
C ALA A 31 -8.83 -4.93 -15.93
N ARG A 32 -9.80 -5.04 -16.86
CA ARG A 32 -11.06 -4.30 -16.79
C ARG A 32 -11.93 -4.80 -15.64
N GLU A 33 -12.07 -6.12 -15.49
CA GLU A 33 -12.85 -6.74 -14.41
C GLU A 33 -12.33 -6.34 -13.03
N VAL A 34 -11.00 -6.32 -12.83
CA VAL A 34 -10.38 -5.86 -11.58
C VAL A 34 -10.74 -4.41 -11.26
N ARG A 35 -10.67 -3.51 -12.26
CA ARG A 35 -11.03 -2.10 -12.06
C ARG A 35 -12.52 -1.93 -11.76
N GLU A 36 -13.38 -2.65 -12.46
CA GLU A 36 -14.82 -2.64 -12.23
C GLU A 36 -15.17 -3.15 -10.83
N ALA A 37 -14.58 -4.28 -10.43
CA ALA A 37 -14.70 -4.83 -9.08
C ALA A 37 -14.30 -3.81 -8.00
N CYS A 38 -13.18 -3.09 -8.19
CA CYS A 38 -12.76 -2.04 -7.27
C CYS A 38 -13.77 -0.89 -7.17
N VAL A 39 -14.40 -0.50 -8.28
CA VAL A 39 -15.38 0.60 -8.32
C VAL A 39 -16.68 0.20 -7.62
N VAL A 40 -17.15 -1.04 -7.82
CA VAL A 40 -18.41 -1.50 -7.25
C VAL A 40 -18.27 -2.12 -5.86
N ALA A 41 -17.05 -2.28 -5.34
CA ALA A 41 -16.78 -2.89 -4.04
C ALA A 41 -17.39 -2.15 -2.83
N GLY A 42 -17.89 -0.92 -2.99
CA GLY A 42 -18.58 -0.20 -1.93
C GLY A 42 -17.66 0.56 -0.96
N VAL A 43 -16.46 0.97 -1.39
CA VAL A 43 -15.56 1.80 -0.56
C VAL A 43 -16.25 3.13 -0.20
N PRO A 44 -16.34 3.50 1.09
CA PRO A 44 -17.00 4.73 1.49
C PRO A 44 -16.27 5.97 0.96
N ALA A 45 -17.01 6.98 0.52
CA ALA A 45 -16.43 8.24 0.03
C ALA A 45 -15.89 9.15 1.16
N GLY A 46 -16.20 8.82 2.42
CA GLY A 46 -15.82 9.60 3.59
C GLY A 46 -14.39 9.36 4.06
N HIS A 47 -14.11 9.88 5.25
CA HIS A 47 -12.83 9.69 5.95
C HIS A 47 -13.03 8.78 7.15
N CYS A 48 -12.20 7.75 7.27
CA CYS A 48 -12.10 6.90 8.46
C CYS A 48 -11.04 7.49 9.40
N HIS A 49 -11.39 7.76 10.65
CA HIS A 49 -10.54 8.48 11.60
C HIS A 49 -9.58 7.57 12.36
N ASP A 50 -9.86 6.28 12.39
CA ASP A 50 -9.07 5.28 13.11
C ASP A 50 -9.14 3.92 12.41
N ILE A 51 -8.39 2.96 12.95
CA ILE A 51 -8.31 1.61 12.41
C ILE A 51 -9.63 0.83 12.53
N ALA A 52 -10.46 1.13 13.53
CA ALA A 52 -11.74 0.45 13.71
C ALA A 52 -12.74 0.87 12.62
N GLU A 53 -12.80 2.15 12.28
CA GLU A 53 -13.58 2.66 11.15
C GLU A 53 -13.10 2.08 9.82
N VAL A 54 -11.77 1.98 9.63
CA VAL A 54 -11.20 1.34 8.42
C VAL A 54 -11.57 -0.13 8.34
N TYR A 55 -11.47 -0.90 9.43
CA TYR A 55 -11.85 -2.31 9.43
C TYR A 55 -13.34 -2.49 9.17
N ALA A 56 -14.20 -1.65 9.76
CA ALA A 56 -15.62 -1.65 9.44
C ALA A 56 -15.89 -1.35 7.94
N ALA A 57 -15.14 -0.41 7.34
CA ALA A 57 -15.21 -0.14 5.92
C ALA A 57 -14.77 -1.35 5.07
N ILE A 58 -13.67 -2.01 5.44
CA ILE A 58 -13.16 -3.22 4.76
C ILE A 58 -14.15 -4.37 4.87
N ASP A 59 -14.74 -4.58 6.04
CA ASP A 59 -15.71 -5.65 6.31
C ASP A 59 -16.99 -5.49 5.48
N GLY A 60 -17.36 -4.25 5.16
CA GLY A 60 -18.50 -3.92 4.30
C GLY A 60 -18.24 -4.07 2.80
N LEU A 61 -17.01 -4.35 2.35
CA LEU A 61 -16.68 -4.39 0.93
C LEU A 61 -17.25 -5.65 0.25
N GLU A 62 -17.80 -5.48 -0.95
CA GLU A 62 -18.29 -6.58 -1.81
C GLU A 62 -17.14 -7.24 -2.59
N VAL A 63 -16.20 -7.86 -1.86
CA VAL A 63 -15.02 -8.55 -2.42
C VAL A 63 -14.81 -9.92 -1.76
N PRO A 64 -13.98 -10.81 -2.34
CA PRO A 64 -13.63 -12.08 -1.71
C PRO A 64 -12.99 -11.88 -0.33
N GLU A 65 -13.17 -12.84 0.58
CA GLU A 65 -12.70 -12.71 1.97
C GLU A 65 -11.19 -12.52 2.03
N GLU A 66 -10.42 -13.20 1.19
CA GLU A 66 -8.96 -13.10 1.27
C GLU A 66 -8.46 -11.72 0.82
N VAL A 67 -9.23 -10.99 0.00
CA VAL A 67 -8.94 -9.57 -0.31
C VAL A 67 -9.18 -8.70 0.93
N ARG A 68 -10.23 -8.98 1.71
CA ARG A 68 -10.46 -8.29 3.00
C ARG A 68 -9.34 -8.60 3.99
N GLU A 69 -8.87 -9.85 4.05
CA GLU A 69 -7.74 -10.25 4.88
C GLU A 69 -6.45 -9.50 4.49
N ASP A 70 -6.13 -9.44 3.20
CA ASP A 70 -5.00 -8.66 2.68
C ASP A 70 -5.10 -7.18 3.09
N MET A 71 -6.29 -6.58 2.90
CA MET A 71 -6.50 -5.19 3.28
C MET A 71 -6.37 -4.96 4.78
N ARG A 72 -6.91 -5.84 5.63
CA ARG A 72 -6.79 -5.72 7.09
C ARG A 72 -5.32 -5.82 7.53
N ALA A 73 -4.54 -6.70 6.90
CA ALA A 73 -3.11 -6.84 7.17
C ALA A 73 -2.31 -5.58 6.77
N VAL A 74 -2.54 -5.07 5.54
CA VAL A 74 -1.94 -3.83 5.05
C VAL A 74 -2.28 -2.64 5.97
N TYR A 75 -3.54 -2.51 6.37
CA TYR A 75 -3.95 -1.43 7.27
C TYR A 75 -3.49 -1.62 8.70
N GLY A 76 -3.28 -2.85 9.16
CA GLY A 76 -2.61 -3.13 10.43
C GLY A 76 -1.17 -2.60 10.43
N ILE A 77 -0.42 -2.84 9.34
CA ILE A 77 0.94 -2.30 9.16
C ILE A 77 0.93 -0.76 9.19
N LEU A 78 -0.04 -0.14 8.51
CA LEU A 78 -0.19 1.33 8.51
C LEU A 78 -0.53 1.86 9.90
N ALA A 79 -1.46 1.22 10.61
CA ALA A 79 -1.86 1.63 11.95
C ALA A 79 -0.68 1.63 12.92
N GLU A 80 0.16 0.60 12.88
CA GLU A 80 1.37 0.49 13.68
C GLU A 80 2.40 1.58 13.31
N ALA A 81 2.56 1.86 12.02
CA ALA A 81 3.49 2.88 11.53
C ALA A 81 3.07 4.30 11.92
N GLU A 82 1.78 4.62 11.78
CA GLU A 82 1.20 5.89 12.21
C GLU A 82 1.30 6.04 13.74
N ALA A 83 0.99 4.98 14.50
CA ALA A 83 1.16 4.97 15.96
C ALA A 83 2.59 5.33 16.38
N ALA A 84 3.58 4.71 15.72
CA ALA A 84 4.99 4.97 15.95
C ALA A 84 5.39 6.40 15.57
N ALA A 85 4.92 6.91 14.42
CA ALA A 85 5.16 8.27 13.97
C ALA A 85 4.62 9.33 14.94
N HIS A 86 3.48 9.04 15.57
CA HIS A 86 2.81 9.92 16.51
C HIS A 86 3.22 9.72 17.98
N GLY A 87 3.96 8.65 18.29
CA GLY A 87 4.34 8.31 19.66
C GLY A 87 3.15 7.93 20.55
N VAL A 88 2.12 7.33 19.96
CA VAL A 88 0.89 6.91 20.66
C VAL A 88 0.67 5.39 20.53
N PRO A 89 -0.11 4.77 21.43
CA PRO A 89 -0.63 3.42 21.23
C PRO A 89 -1.49 3.29 19.96
N VAL A 90 -1.48 2.12 19.31
CA VAL A 90 -2.23 1.85 18.05
C VAL A 90 -3.73 2.11 18.19
N ASP A 91 -4.33 1.79 19.34
CA ASP A 91 -5.74 2.04 19.64
C ASP A 91 -6.10 3.52 19.84
N LYS A 92 -5.09 4.40 19.86
CA LYS A 92 -5.22 5.86 19.94
C LYS A 92 -4.71 6.58 18.70
N THR A 93 -4.32 5.84 17.67
CA THR A 93 -3.85 6.42 16.41
C THR A 93 -4.99 7.07 15.65
N HIS A 94 -4.76 8.29 15.19
CA HIS A 94 -5.68 9.00 14.30
C HIS A 94 -5.13 9.00 12.88
N PHE A 95 -5.97 8.65 11.92
CA PHE A 95 -5.61 8.70 10.51
C PHE A 95 -5.93 10.06 9.92
N HIS A 96 -4.92 10.69 9.32
CA HIS A 96 -5.10 11.95 8.60
C HIS A 96 -5.15 11.74 7.08
N GLU A 97 -4.29 10.87 6.57
CA GLU A 97 -4.13 10.68 5.11
C GLU A 97 -4.54 9.27 4.68
N VAL A 98 -4.13 8.25 5.44
CA VAL A 98 -4.37 6.83 5.09
C VAL A 98 -5.82 6.37 5.26
N GLY A 99 -6.61 7.08 6.08
CA GLY A 99 -8.03 6.80 6.33
C GLY A 99 -8.99 7.36 5.28
N ASN A 100 -8.49 8.10 4.31
CA ASN A 100 -9.31 8.65 3.22
C ASN A 100 -9.88 7.50 2.36
N GLY A 101 -11.17 7.53 2.03
CA GLY A 101 -11.81 6.53 1.15
C GLY A 101 -11.06 6.30 -0.17
N ALA A 102 -10.47 7.35 -0.76
CA ALA A 102 -9.63 7.20 -1.95
C ALA A 102 -8.34 6.42 -1.67
N ALA A 103 -7.73 6.56 -0.48
CA ALA A 103 -6.58 5.76 -0.08
C ALA A 103 -6.96 4.28 0.12
N ILE A 104 -8.14 4.02 0.73
CA ILE A 104 -8.69 2.67 0.89
C ILE A 104 -8.95 2.02 -0.47
N ALA A 105 -9.60 2.74 -1.40
CA ALA A 105 -9.86 2.24 -2.76
C ALA A 105 -8.56 1.94 -3.52
N ASN A 106 -7.52 2.74 -3.31
CA ASN A 106 -6.22 2.52 -3.92
C ASN A 106 -5.53 1.25 -3.40
N ALA A 107 -5.56 1.02 -2.09
CA ALA A 107 -5.04 -0.21 -1.49
C ALA A 107 -5.83 -1.44 -1.96
N LEU A 108 -7.16 -1.32 -2.01
CA LEU A 108 -8.06 -2.35 -2.54
C LEU A 108 -7.68 -2.73 -3.98
N LEU A 109 -7.47 -1.74 -4.86
CA LEU A 109 -7.13 -1.99 -6.25
C LEU A 109 -5.83 -2.79 -6.39
N VAL A 110 -4.81 -2.50 -5.56
CA VAL A 110 -3.56 -3.27 -5.55
C VAL A 110 -3.81 -4.71 -5.09
N CYS A 111 -4.57 -4.91 -4.00
CA CYS A 111 -4.89 -6.24 -3.49
C CYS A 111 -5.64 -7.09 -4.55
N LEU A 112 -6.66 -6.51 -5.18
CA LEU A 112 -7.39 -7.16 -6.26
C LEU A 112 -6.49 -7.48 -7.46
N ALA A 113 -5.65 -6.53 -7.89
CA ALA A 113 -4.77 -6.71 -9.04
C ALA A 113 -3.73 -7.82 -8.78
N VAL A 114 -3.09 -7.84 -7.60
CA VAL A 114 -2.12 -8.88 -7.22
C VAL A 114 -2.78 -10.25 -7.26
N ARG A 115 -3.96 -10.43 -6.65
CA ARG A 115 -4.67 -11.72 -6.68
C ARG A 115 -5.08 -12.13 -8.10
N ALA A 116 -5.53 -11.19 -8.92
CA ALA A 116 -5.92 -11.45 -10.30
C ALA A 116 -4.77 -11.97 -11.18
N THR A 117 -3.51 -11.69 -10.83
CA THR A 117 -2.36 -12.25 -11.56
C THR A 117 -2.24 -13.78 -11.40
N GLY A 118 -2.84 -14.36 -10.36
CA GLY A 118 -2.65 -15.76 -9.99
C GLY A 118 -1.21 -16.09 -9.57
N ALA A 119 -0.37 -15.08 -9.31
CA ALA A 119 1.00 -15.28 -8.88
C ALA A 119 1.05 -16.07 -7.56
N GLN A 120 1.98 -17.03 -7.48
CA GLN A 120 2.21 -17.85 -6.31
C GLN A 120 3.26 -17.26 -5.37
N ALA A 121 3.94 -16.21 -5.82
CA ALA A 121 4.86 -15.41 -5.04
C ALA A 121 5.01 -14.02 -5.67
N VAL A 122 5.34 -13.03 -4.83
CA VAL A 122 5.79 -11.70 -5.27
C VAL A 122 7.27 -11.54 -4.91
N GLU A 123 8.07 -11.19 -5.91
CA GLU A 123 9.48 -10.84 -5.75
C GLU A 123 9.68 -9.34 -5.98
N ALA A 124 10.57 -8.71 -5.23
CA ALA A 124 10.89 -7.31 -5.43
C ALA A 124 12.39 -7.01 -5.31
N THR A 125 12.84 -5.99 -6.03
CA THR A 125 14.15 -5.37 -5.78
C THR A 125 14.09 -4.46 -4.55
N ALA A 126 15.24 -3.93 -4.10
CA ALA A 126 15.26 -2.91 -3.05
C ALA A 126 14.45 -1.66 -3.44
N VAL A 127 13.79 -1.03 -2.48
CA VAL A 127 12.85 0.06 -2.71
C VAL A 127 13.53 1.43 -2.77
N GLN A 128 13.10 2.25 -3.72
CA GLN A 128 13.47 3.65 -3.80
C GLN A 128 12.55 4.48 -2.91
N CYS A 129 13.03 4.90 -1.73
CA CYS A 129 12.22 5.77 -0.86
C CYS A 129 12.23 7.25 -1.27
N GLY A 130 13.17 7.63 -2.12
CA GLY A 130 13.37 9.00 -2.56
C GLY A 130 13.91 9.95 -1.48
N GLU A 131 14.13 11.20 -1.87
CA GLU A 131 14.65 12.28 -1.02
C GLU A 131 13.96 13.63 -1.31
N GLY A 132 14.10 14.55 -0.35
CA GLY A 132 13.48 15.87 -0.43
C GLY A 132 12.47 16.08 0.69
N PHE A 133 11.38 16.77 0.38
CA PHE A 133 10.34 17.13 1.35
C PHE A 133 8.96 16.91 0.75
N VAL A 134 7.99 16.56 1.59
CA VAL A 134 6.56 16.47 1.24
C VAL A 134 5.75 17.42 2.11
N ASP A 135 4.75 18.07 1.51
CA ASP A 135 3.76 18.87 2.23
C ASP A 135 2.54 18.00 2.52
N CYS A 136 2.22 17.84 3.80
CA CYS A 136 1.16 16.95 4.28
C CYS A 136 0.32 17.64 5.38
N ALA A 137 -0.66 16.94 5.94
CA ALA A 137 -1.46 17.46 7.06
C ALA A 137 -0.62 17.88 8.29
N HIS A 138 0.61 17.37 8.40
CA HIS A 138 1.58 17.66 9.46
C HIS A 138 2.57 18.78 9.09
N GLY A 139 2.31 19.49 7.99
CA GLY A 139 3.23 20.48 7.42
C GLY A 139 4.28 19.84 6.52
N ARG A 140 5.42 20.50 6.40
CA ARG A 140 6.51 20.08 5.51
C ARG A 140 7.45 19.12 6.22
N LEU A 141 7.51 17.88 5.76
CA LEU A 141 8.31 16.80 6.36
C LEU A 141 9.45 16.36 5.43
N PRO A 142 10.61 15.95 5.97
CA PRO A 142 11.66 15.34 5.17
C PRO A 142 11.23 13.94 4.71
N LEU A 143 11.74 13.52 3.55
CA LEU A 143 11.55 12.17 3.03
C LEU A 143 12.67 11.22 3.48
N PRO A 144 12.35 9.95 3.81
CA PRO A 144 11.00 9.38 3.90
C PRO A 144 10.20 9.96 5.08
N ALA A 145 8.90 10.16 4.89
CA ALA A 145 8.01 10.63 5.95
C ALA A 145 8.01 9.66 7.16
N PRO A 146 7.68 10.12 8.39
CA PRO A 146 7.81 9.32 9.61
C PRO A 146 7.12 7.94 9.57
N ALA A 147 5.88 7.85 9.06
CA ALA A 147 5.18 6.57 8.92
C ALA A 147 5.86 5.65 7.88
N THR A 148 6.29 6.18 6.73
CA THR A 148 7.09 5.43 5.75
C THR A 148 8.37 4.90 6.39
N ARG A 149 9.06 5.74 7.18
CA ARG A 149 10.29 5.35 7.89
C ARG A 149 10.04 4.22 8.89
N ALA A 150 8.97 4.31 9.67
CA ALA A 150 8.60 3.25 10.60
C ALA A 150 8.37 1.90 9.89
N ILE A 151 7.79 1.91 8.68
CA ILE A 151 7.61 0.69 7.88
C ILE A 151 8.96 0.20 7.33
N ILE A 152 9.82 1.10 6.85
CA ILE A 152 11.18 0.75 6.39
C ILE A 152 11.96 0.02 7.50
N ASP A 153 11.89 0.53 8.72
CA ASP A 153 12.61 0.01 9.88
C ASP A 153 12.14 -1.41 10.31
N ARG A 154 11.00 -1.89 9.77
CA ARG A 154 10.55 -3.29 9.92
C ARG A 154 11.30 -4.28 9.03
N GLY A 155 12.21 -3.80 8.19
CA GLY A 155 13.09 -4.64 7.37
C GLY A 155 12.88 -4.53 5.87
N LEU A 156 12.25 -3.46 5.37
CA LEU A 156 12.18 -3.21 3.92
C LEU A 156 13.58 -2.86 3.39
N PRO A 157 14.16 -3.64 2.45
CA PRO A 157 15.41 -3.29 1.81
C PRO A 157 15.24 -2.02 0.99
N VAL A 158 16.04 -1.00 1.28
CA VAL A 158 16.06 0.28 0.56
C VAL A 158 17.28 0.37 -0.34
N CYS A 159 17.16 1.04 -1.48
CA CYS A 159 18.30 1.32 -2.35
C CYS A 159 19.42 2.04 -1.57
N GLU A 160 20.69 1.91 -1.98
CA GLU A 160 21.78 2.69 -1.38
C GLU A 160 21.76 4.16 -1.81
N TYR A 161 21.22 4.43 -3.00
CA TYR A 161 21.03 5.76 -3.56
C TYR A 161 19.59 6.26 -3.39
N ARG A 162 19.43 7.58 -3.50
CA ARG A 162 18.13 8.27 -3.45
C ARG A 162 17.89 9.02 -4.76
N ARG A 163 16.61 9.20 -5.08
CA ARG A 163 16.13 9.99 -6.21
C ARG A 163 15.18 11.08 -5.68
N GLU A 164 15.10 12.21 -6.37
CA GLU A 164 14.24 13.31 -5.95
C GLU A 164 12.76 12.92 -5.94
N GLY A 165 12.03 13.31 -4.88
CA GLY A 165 10.58 13.14 -4.73
C GLY A 165 10.17 12.02 -3.76
N GLU A 166 8.89 11.99 -3.43
CA GLU A 166 8.30 10.91 -2.62
C GLU A 166 8.05 9.68 -3.49
N LEU A 167 9.02 8.77 -3.50
CA LEU A 167 8.98 7.57 -4.32
C LEU A 167 8.51 6.32 -3.54
N LEU A 168 8.24 6.49 -2.25
CA LEU A 168 7.62 5.49 -1.40
C LEU A 168 6.69 6.17 -0.39
N THR A 169 5.38 6.01 -0.59
CA THR A 169 4.37 6.48 0.36
C THR A 169 4.17 5.44 1.48
N PRO A 170 3.61 5.81 2.65
CA PRO A 170 3.32 4.85 3.72
C PRO A 170 2.46 3.68 3.22
N THR A 171 1.40 3.95 2.46
CA THR A 171 0.52 2.92 1.88
C THR A 171 1.27 1.99 0.93
N SER A 172 2.14 2.52 0.08
CA SER A 172 2.93 1.67 -0.84
C SER A 172 3.91 0.80 -0.06
N ALA A 173 4.57 1.35 0.96
CA ALA A 173 5.46 0.59 1.83
C ALA A 173 4.74 -0.56 2.55
N ALA A 174 3.52 -0.32 3.05
CA ALA A 174 2.71 -1.35 3.70
C ALA A 174 2.28 -2.46 2.73
N LEU A 175 1.86 -2.10 1.51
CA LEU A 175 1.54 -3.06 0.45
C LEU A 175 2.74 -3.92 0.07
N ILE A 176 3.91 -3.29 -0.10
CA ILE A 176 5.16 -4.00 -0.42
C ILE A 176 5.55 -4.93 0.73
N LEU A 177 5.50 -4.46 1.98
CA LEU A 177 5.83 -5.29 3.14
C LEU A 177 4.90 -6.51 3.27
N HIS A 178 3.62 -6.34 2.94
CA HIS A 178 2.62 -7.40 3.02
C HIS A 178 2.80 -8.46 1.92
N PHE A 179 2.95 -8.03 0.67
CA PHE A 179 2.90 -8.94 -0.47
C PHE A 179 4.26 -9.56 -0.86
N VAL A 180 5.39 -8.88 -0.61
CA VAL A 180 6.70 -9.36 -1.08
C VAL A 180 7.18 -10.56 -0.25
N ASP A 181 7.33 -11.71 -0.91
CA ASP A 181 7.82 -12.94 -0.31
C ASP A 181 9.35 -13.03 -0.33
N ARG A 182 9.99 -12.46 -1.35
CA ARG A 182 11.44 -12.56 -1.58
C ARG A 182 12.00 -11.27 -2.16
N TRP A 183 13.23 -10.96 -1.77
CA TRP A 183 14.00 -9.82 -2.26
C TRP A 183 15.10 -10.28 -3.21
N ALA A 184 15.23 -9.60 -4.35
CA ALA A 184 16.19 -9.85 -5.41
C ALA A 184 17.35 -8.84 -5.42
#